data_AF-A0A7G6J4A9-F1
#
_entry.id   AF-A0A7G6J4A9-F1
#
_cell.length_a   1.000
_cell.length_b   1.000
_cell.length_c   1.000
_cell.angle_alpha   90.00
_cell.angle_beta   90.00
_cell.angle_gamma   90.00
#
_symmetry.space_group_name_H-M   'P 1'
#
loop_
_entity.id
_entity.type
_entity.pdbx_description
1 polymer ?
#
loop_
_entity_poly.entity_id
_entity_poly.type
_entity_poly.pdbx_seq_one_letter_code
_entity_poly.pdbx_strand_id
1 'polypeptide(L)'
;IRAHYIHRLQADGVQVIKLGETMRFVLLSDCLFKPDSANLRSDYRPTLKALARLMKTYDKVNVQVAAYTDNNGHIERQQALTTRQAQVVASFLWSRGINARLAYAVGYN
;
A
#
# COMPACT_ATOMS: atom_id res chain seq x y z
N ILE A 1 -16.86 2.73 -13.94
CA ILE A 1 -15.37 2.57 -14.05
C ILE A 1 -14.74 2.24 -12.69
N ARG A 2 -14.90 3.05 -11.62
CA ARG A 2 -14.23 2.84 -10.31
C ARG A 2 -14.59 1.52 -9.61
N ALA A 3 -15.87 1.14 -9.64
CA ALA A 3 -16.35 -0.10 -9.03
C ALA A 3 -15.64 -1.36 -9.56
N HIS A 4 -15.29 -1.39 -10.85
CA HIS A 4 -14.55 -2.50 -11.44
C HIS A 4 -13.15 -2.67 -10.83
N TYR A 5 -12.44 -1.56 -10.57
CA TYR A 5 -11.13 -1.62 -9.92
C TYR A 5 -11.24 -2.11 -8.47
N ILE A 6 -12.24 -1.64 -7.72
CA ILE A 6 -12.47 -2.06 -6.33
C ILE A 6 -12.77 -3.55 -6.28
N HIS A 7 -13.66 -4.04 -7.14
CA HIS A 7 -14.00 -5.47 -7.20
C HIS A 7 -12.78 -6.34 -7.53
N ARG A 8 -11.94 -5.91 -8.48
CA ARG A 8 -10.69 -6.59 -8.78
C ARG A 8 -9.74 -6.62 -7.57
N LEU A 9 -9.58 -5.50 -6.88
CA LEU A 9 -8.71 -5.43 -5.71
C LEU A 9 -9.19 -6.37 -4.60
N GLN A 10 -10.51 -6.44 -4.38
CA GLN A 10 -11.09 -7.40 -3.43
C GLN A 10 -10.83 -8.85 -3.85
N ALA A 11 -10.92 -9.18 -5.15
CA ALA A 11 -10.56 -10.49 -5.67
C ALA A 11 -9.06 -10.83 -5.50
N ASP A 12 -8.19 -9.80 -5.53
CA ASP A 12 -6.75 -9.93 -5.25
C ASP A 12 -6.45 -10.00 -3.72
N GLY A 13 -7.49 -10.11 -2.88
CA GLY A 13 -7.36 -10.21 -1.41
C GLY A 13 -7.14 -8.88 -0.69
N VAL A 14 -7.32 -7.74 -1.38
CA VAL A 14 -7.22 -6.41 -0.77
C VAL A 14 -8.52 -6.07 -0.06
N GLN A 15 -8.45 -5.84 1.26
CA GLN A 15 -9.59 -5.35 2.00
C GLN A 15 -9.79 -3.86 1.74
N VAL A 16 -11.04 -3.47 1.45
CA VAL A 16 -11.41 -2.08 1.17
C VAL A 16 -12.37 -1.60 2.25
N ILE A 17 -11.94 -0.59 3.01
CA ILE A 17 -12.71 0.01 4.09
C ILE A 17 -13.03 1.46 3.71
N LYS A 18 -14.30 1.81 3.68
CA LYS A 18 -14.77 3.17 3.39
C LYS A 18 -15.10 3.87 4.71
N LEU A 19 -14.45 5.01 4.95
CA LEU A 19 -14.58 5.84 6.14
C LEU A 19 -14.97 7.26 5.71
N GLY A 20 -16.26 7.49 5.48
CA GLY A 20 -16.76 8.73 4.88
C GLY A 20 -16.16 8.96 3.49
N GLU A 21 -15.35 10.00 3.36
CA GLU A 21 -14.62 10.36 2.13
C GLU A 21 -13.27 9.63 1.99
N THR A 22 -12.77 9.01 3.05
CA THR A 22 -11.50 8.29 3.03
C THR A 22 -11.73 6.84 2.64
N MET A 23 -10.89 6.32 1.75
CA MET A 23 -10.82 4.89 1.44
C MET A 23 -9.50 4.32 1.96
N ARG A 24 -9.58 3.28 2.79
CA ARG A 24 -8.43 2.54 3.28
C ARG A 24 -8.37 1.20 2.58
N PHE A 25 -7.21 0.93 1.97
CA PHE A 25 -6.90 -0.34 1.33
C PHE A 25 -5.90 -1.08 2.22
N VAL A 26 -6.28 -2.25 2.73
CA VAL A 26 -5.43 -3.08 3.58
C VAL A 26 -4.93 -4.25 2.76
N LEU A 27 -3.61 -4.38 2.70
CA LEU A 27 -2.90 -5.43 1.99
C LEU A 27 -2.03 -6.17 3.00
N LEU A 28 -1.96 -7.49 2.90
CA LEU A 28 -1.12 -8.30 3.77
C LEU A 28 0.36 -8.10 3.38
N SER A 29 1.22 -7.80 4.36
CA SER A 29 2.65 -7.57 4.13
C SER A 29 3.35 -8.81 3.56
N ASP A 30 3.02 -10.01 4.06
CA ASP A 30 3.63 -11.29 3.62
C ASP A 30 3.33 -11.65 2.16
N CYS A 31 2.22 -11.12 1.66
CA CYS A 31 1.83 -11.20 0.28
C CYS A 31 2.64 -10.22 -0.58
N LEU A 32 2.84 -8.99 -0.10
CA LEU A 32 3.53 -7.94 -0.84
C LEU A 32 5.05 -8.11 -0.90
N PHE A 33 5.67 -8.57 0.18
CA PHE A 33 7.11 -8.57 0.36
C PHE A 33 7.67 -9.98 0.57
N LYS A 34 8.96 -10.17 0.24
CA LYS A 34 9.69 -11.36 0.71
C LYS A 34 9.87 -11.29 2.24
N PRO A 35 9.94 -12.43 2.95
CA PRO A 35 10.09 -12.46 4.40
C PRO A 35 11.19 -11.54 4.91
N ASP A 36 10.93 -10.82 6.01
CA ASP A 36 11.84 -9.87 6.68
C ASP A 36 12.51 -8.84 5.76
N SER A 37 11.82 -8.42 4.69
CA SER A 37 12.40 -7.51 3.70
C SER A 37 11.43 -6.46 3.19
N ALA A 38 11.98 -5.44 2.54
CA ALA A 38 11.22 -4.47 1.74
C ALA A 38 11.22 -4.84 0.24
N ASN A 39 11.59 -6.08 -0.12
CA ASN A 39 11.64 -6.52 -1.50
C ASN A 39 10.25 -6.93 -1.98
N LEU A 40 9.64 -6.11 -2.85
CA LEU A 40 8.35 -6.42 -3.45
C LEU A 40 8.40 -7.70 -4.27
N ARG A 41 7.46 -8.60 -4.02
CA ARG A 41 7.26 -9.80 -4.83
C ARG A 41 6.65 -9.42 -6.18
N SER A 42 7.11 -10.08 -7.24
CA SER A 42 6.72 -9.75 -8.62
C SER A 42 5.26 -10.08 -8.93
N ASP A 43 4.75 -11.14 -8.32
CA ASP A 43 3.36 -11.61 -8.36
C ASP A 43 2.36 -10.59 -7.81
N TYR A 44 2.76 -9.73 -6.87
CA TYR A 44 1.89 -8.68 -6.29
C TYR A 44 1.99 -7.29 -6.94
N ARG A 45 2.94 -7.09 -7.87
CA ARG A 45 3.04 -5.83 -8.65
C ARG A 45 1.76 -5.51 -9.46
N PRO A 46 1.01 -6.48 -10.03
CA PRO A 46 -0.27 -6.22 -10.69
C PRO A 46 -1.32 -5.58 -9.77
N THR A 47 -1.38 -5.99 -8.50
CA THR A 47 -2.30 -5.45 -7.49
C THR A 47 -1.98 -3.99 -7.19
N LEU A 48 -0.70 -3.67 -6.92
CA LEU A 48 -0.24 -2.29 -6.76
C LEU A 48 -0.49 -1.44 -8.02
N LYS A 49 -0.36 -2.03 -9.22
CA LYS A 49 -0.72 -1.37 -10.50
C LYS A 49 -2.23 -1.11 -10.60
N ALA A 50 -3.08 -1.98 -10.08
CA ALA A 50 -4.53 -1.76 -10.03
C ALA A 50 -4.89 -0.62 -9.06
N LEU A 51 -4.25 -0.55 -7.89
CA LEU A 51 -4.38 0.58 -6.95
C LEU A 51 -3.98 1.91 -7.61
N ALA A 52 -2.82 1.96 -8.26
CA ALA A 52 -2.39 3.16 -8.97
C ALA A 52 -3.41 3.58 -10.04
N ARG A 53 -3.94 2.63 -10.82
CA ARG A 53 -4.99 2.94 -11.82
C ARG A 53 -6.26 3.48 -11.19
N LEU A 54 -6.70 2.92 -10.06
CA LEU A 54 -7.84 3.44 -9.31
C LEU A 54 -7.59 4.87 -8.83
N MET A 55 -6.42 5.13 -8.21
CA MET A 55 -6.04 6.45 -7.73
C MET A 55 -6.04 7.50 -8.84
N LYS A 56 -5.59 7.14 -10.05
CA LYS A 56 -5.65 8.02 -11.24
C LYS A 56 -7.06 8.38 -11.70
N THR A 57 -8.09 7.65 -11.25
CA THR A 57 -9.47 8.02 -11.57
C THR A 57 -10.00 9.18 -10.73
N TYR A 58 -9.22 9.69 -9.78
CA TYR A 58 -9.54 10.85 -8.95
C TYR A 58 -8.71 12.05 -9.40
N ASP A 59 -9.35 13.19 -9.62
CA ASP A 59 -8.67 14.41 -10.09
C ASP A 59 -7.71 14.98 -9.03
N LYS A 60 -8.09 14.85 -7.76
CA LYS A 60 -7.27 15.21 -6.60
C LYS A 60 -7.41 14.11 -5.55
N VAL A 61 -6.28 13.56 -5.12
CA VAL A 61 -6.24 12.54 -4.07
C VAL A 61 -5.03 12.77 -3.17
N ASN A 62 -5.25 12.67 -1.86
CA ASN A 62 -4.18 12.56 -0.88
C ASN A 62 -3.99 11.08 -0.57
N VAL A 63 -2.75 10.61 -0.63
CA VAL A 63 -2.44 9.20 -0.41
C VAL A 63 -1.45 9.11 0.74
N GLN A 64 -1.83 8.36 1.77
CA GLN A 64 -0.96 7.97 2.86
C GLN A 64 -0.69 6.48 2.73
N VAL A 65 0.58 6.10 2.77
CA VAL A 65 0.99 4.69 2.81
C VAL A 65 1.48 4.43 4.22
N ALA A 66 1.05 3.34 4.86
CA ALA A 66 1.53 2.90 6.16
C ALA A 66 1.79 1.39 6.11
N ALA A 67 2.76 0.91 6.87
CA ALA A 67 3.03 -0.50 7.02
C ALA A 67 3.07 -0.86 8.50
N TYR A 68 2.54 -2.03 8.82
CA TYR A 68 2.40 -2.56 10.17
C TYR A 68 3.06 -3.92 10.20
N THR A 69 3.60 -4.28 11.35
CA THR A 69 4.09 -5.63 11.64
C THR A 69 3.51 -6.07 12.98
N ASP A 70 3.08 -7.32 13.05
CA ASP A 70 2.60 -7.98 14.26
C ASP A 70 3.75 -8.61 15.07
N ASN A 71 5.00 -8.43 14.63
CA ASN A 71 6.15 -9.01 15.29
C ASN A 71 6.57 -8.14 16.49
N ASN A 72 6.26 -8.63 17.69
CA ASN A 72 6.64 -8.02 18.98
C ASN A 72 8.15 -8.11 19.32
N GLY A 73 9.00 -8.42 18.33
CA GLY A 73 10.45 -8.49 18.46
C GLY A 73 11.13 -7.12 18.61
N HIS A 74 12.37 -7.00 18.12
CA HIS A 74 13.15 -5.75 18.22
C HIS A 74 12.45 -4.57 17.55
N ILE A 75 11.83 -3.71 18.36
CA ILE A 75 11.03 -2.55 17.95
C ILE A 75 11.74 -1.69 16.90
N GLU A 76 13.01 -1.35 17.12
CA GLU A 76 13.76 -0.50 16.18
C GLU A 76 13.93 -1.15 14.80
N ARG A 77 14.19 -2.46 14.76
CA ARG A 77 14.34 -3.22 13.52
C ARG A 77 13.02 -3.26 12.75
N GLN A 78 11.92 -3.50 13.46
CA GLN A 78 10.59 -3.57 12.88
C GLN A 78 10.10 -2.20 12.38
N GLN A 79 10.38 -1.15 13.13
CA GLN A 79 10.13 0.22 12.71
C GLN A 79 10.90 0.58 11.43
N ALA A 80 12.18 0.20 11.36
CA ALA A 80 12.99 0.43 10.17
C ALA A 80 12.48 -0.37 8.96
N LEU A 81 12.07 -1.63 9.17
CA LEU A 81 11.53 -2.50 8.12
C LEU A 81 10.20 -1.96 7.55
N THR A 82 9.24 -1.66 8.42
CA THR A 82 7.92 -1.13 8.04
C THR A 82 8.06 0.23 7.34
N THR A 83 8.94 1.10 7.84
CA THR A 83 9.24 2.38 7.18
C THR A 83 9.77 2.15 5.75
N ARG A 84 10.71 1.22 5.56
CA ARG A 84 11.26 0.88 4.23
C ARG A 84 10.21 0.27 3.31
N GLN A 85 9.39 -0.65 3.81
CA GLN A 85 8.32 -1.29 3.03
C GLN A 85 7.34 -0.25 2.48
N ALA A 86 6.91 0.67 3.34
CA ALA A 86 5.98 1.69 2.94
C ALA A 86 6.62 2.76 2.03
N GLN A 87 7.91 3.07 2.20
CA GLN A 87 8.68 3.85 1.21
C GLN A 87 8.73 3.16 -0.16
N VAL A 88 8.93 1.84 -0.22
CA VAL A 88 8.96 1.09 -1.48
C VAL A 88 7.60 1.14 -2.19
N VAL A 89 6.49 0.96 -1.47
CA VAL A 89 5.14 1.09 -2.04
C VAL A 89 4.87 2.52 -2.50
N ALA A 90 5.26 3.50 -1.69
CA ALA A 90 5.18 4.91 -2.02
C ALA A 90 5.91 5.24 -3.34
N SER A 91 7.18 4.85 -3.45
CA SER A 91 7.99 5.03 -4.66
C SER A 91 7.39 4.31 -5.86
N PHE A 92 6.83 3.10 -5.67
CA PHE A 92 6.17 2.38 -6.76
C PHE A 92 4.93 3.13 -7.27
N LEU A 93 4.09 3.67 -6.37
CA LEU A 93 2.91 4.45 -6.77
C LEU A 93 3.32 5.75 -7.47
N TRP A 94 4.34 6.44 -6.95
CA TRP A 94 4.89 7.64 -7.58
C TRP A 94 5.44 7.34 -8.98
N SER A 95 6.21 6.25 -9.15
CA SER A 95 6.74 5.86 -10.47
C SER A 95 5.63 5.53 -11.48
N ARG A 96 4.38 5.38 -11.04
CA ARG A 96 3.21 5.20 -11.89
C ARG A 96 2.46 6.50 -12.16
N GLY A 97 3.00 7.65 -11.78
CA GLY A 97 2.45 8.97 -12.08
C GLY A 97 1.27 9.32 -11.19
N ILE A 98 1.25 8.85 -9.94
CA ILE A 98 0.32 9.33 -8.93
C ILE A 98 0.83 10.68 -8.44
N ASN A 99 0.21 11.76 -8.91
CA ASN A 99 0.48 13.14 -8.47
C ASN A 99 -0.31 13.44 -7.19
N ALA A 100 -0.19 12.57 -6.20
CA ALA A 100 -0.76 12.77 -4.88
C ALA A 100 0.28 13.48 -4.01
N ARG A 101 -0.19 14.32 -3.07
CA ARG A 101 0.63 14.65 -1.91
C ARG A 101 0.79 13.38 -1.10
N LEU A 102 1.89 12.68 -1.33
CA LEU A 102 2.15 11.39 -0.72
C LEU A 102 2.70 11.62 0.69
N ALA A 103 1.89 11.33 1.71
CA ALA A 103 2.36 11.38 3.09
C ALA A 103 3.18 10.11 3.37
N TYR A 104 4.42 10.32 3.82
CA TYR A 104 5.34 9.22 4.14
C TYR A 104 4.87 8.45 5.36
N ALA A 105 5.21 7.18 5.32
CA ALA A 105 4.71 6.17 6.19
C ALA A 105 5.25 6.24 7.60
N VAL A 106 4.37 5.89 8.52
CA VAL A 106 4.69 5.64 9.91
C VAL A 106 4.67 4.12 10.06
N GLY A 107 5.80 3.55 10.48
CA GLY A 107 5.82 2.21 11.04
C GLY A 107 5.12 2.25 12.40
N TYR A 108 4.27 1.25 12.65
CA TYR A 108 3.66 1.06 13.95
C TYR A 108 3.95 -0.36 14.41
N ASN A 109 4.16 -0.52 15.71
CA ASN A 109 4.05 -1.79 16.41
C ASN A 109 2.61 -2.01 16.85
#